data_AF-A0A972MML8-F1
#
_entry.id   AF-A0A972MML8-F1
#
_cell.length_a   1.000
_cell.length_b   1.000
_cell.length_c   1.000
_cell.angle_alpha   90.00
_cell.angle_beta   90.00
_cell.angle_gamma   90.00
#
_symmetry.space_group_name_H-M   'P 1'
#
loop_
_entity.id
_entity.type
_entity.pdbx_description
1 polymer ?
#
loop_
_entity_poly.entity_id
_entity_poly.type
_entity_poly.pdbx_seq_one_letter_code
_entity_poly.pdbx_strand_id
1 'polypeptide(L)'
;MTIKGRWGFTLIELIIVIIIISTMSFMVFSENMGGGVKDRERVSPLNLRQSIRKLANGEQITLFCIDRCRSCYIMRGRGDIQKFEVDINFGMDFKVYTLDRGGELTPIEDFGRVEDRKVCFRYTLYRNGSGSKYVLSNSEGLYYLPSYFGKAQMVDDMDSAKKLWLREEFDLKDGGNYY
;
A
#
# COMPACT_ATOMS: atom_id res chain seq x y z
N MET A 1 -62.88 -43.20 10.79
CA MET A 1 -61.62 -43.23 11.56
C MET A 1 -60.66 -44.12 10.81
N THR A 2 -59.66 -43.53 10.15
CA THR A 2 -58.62 -44.28 9.44
C THR A 2 -57.36 -43.44 9.45
N ILE A 3 -56.46 -43.80 10.36
CA ILE A 3 -55.14 -43.19 10.54
C ILE A 3 -54.31 -43.60 9.30
N LYS A 4 -54.06 -42.64 8.41
CA LYS A 4 -53.21 -42.85 7.23
C LYS A 4 -51.75 -42.78 7.69
N GLY A 5 -50.98 -43.81 7.35
CA GLY A 5 -49.69 -44.17 7.95
C GLY A 5 -48.69 -43.02 8.06
N ARG A 6 -47.94 -43.01 9.16
CA ARG A 6 -46.73 -42.20 9.35
C ARG A 6 -45.62 -42.86 8.54
N TRP A 7 -45.27 -42.29 7.40
CA TRP A 7 -44.09 -42.69 6.64
C TRP A 7 -42.87 -42.15 7.39
N GLY A 8 -42.22 -43.04 8.15
CA GLY A 8 -40.95 -42.73 8.80
C GLY A 8 -39.85 -42.74 7.76
N PHE A 9 -39.04 -41.69 7.74
CA PHE A 9 -37.81 -41.65 6.96
C PHE A 9 -36.93 -42.86 7.33
N THR A 10 -36.36 -43.51 6.32
CA THR A 10 -35.39 -44.58 6.57
C THR A 10 -34.09 -43.98 7.11
N LEU A 11 -33.36 -44.76 7.91
CA LEU A 11 -32.08 -44.33 8.51
C LEU A 11 -31.07 -43.88 7.43
N ILE A 12 -31.08 -44.53 6.27
CA ILE A 12 -30.20 -44.21 5.15
C ILE A 12 -30.60 -42.92 4.43
N GLU A 13 -31.90 -42.66 4.29
CA GLU A 13 -32.42 -41.44 3.68
C GLU A 13 -32.08 -40.21 4.53
N LEU A 14 -32.11 -40.34 5.86
CA LEU A 14 -31.69 -39.30 6.78
C LEU A 14 -30.18 -38.98 6.66
N ILE A 15 -29.33 -40.00 6.50
CA ILE A 15 -27.88 -39.81 6.29
C ILE A 15 -27.60 -39.05 4.99
N ILE A 16 -28.29 -39.42 3.90
CA ILE A 16 -28.13 -38.75 2.59
C ILE A 16 -28.51 -37.27 2.70
N VAL A 17 -29.61 -36.94 3.38
CA VAL A 17 -30.04 -35.55 3.56
C VAL A 17 -29.00 -34.73 4.33
N ILE A 18 -28.39 -35.27 5.38
CA ILE A 18 -27.35 -34.59 6.17
C ILE A 18 -26.09 -34.32 5.32
N ILE A 19 -25.69 -35.28 4.48
CA ILE A 19 -24.54 -35.11 3.58
C ILE A 19 -24.83 -34.02 2.53
N ILE A 20 -26.04 -33.95 1.99
CA ILE A 20 -26.42 -32.92 1.02
C ILE A 20 -26.46 -31.53 1.69
N ILE A 21 -27.06 -31.41 2.88
CA ILE A 21 -27.11 -30.12 3.59
C ILE A 21 -25.70 -29.66 4.00
N SER A 22 -24.83 -30.56 4.46
CA SER A 22 -23.46 -30.21 4.85
C SER A 22 -22.60 -29.78 3.66
N THR A 23 -22.69 -30.46 2.51
CA THR A 23 -21.97 -30.07 1.29
C THR A 23 -22.47 -28.76 0.70
N MET A 24 -23.79 -28.54 0.67
CA MET A 24 -24.37 -27.27 0.25
C MET A 24 -23.98 -26.12 1.19
N SER A 25 -23.99 -26.37 2.51
CA SER A 25 -23.53 -25.39 3.49
C SER A 25 -22.06 -25.06 3.30
N PHE A 26 -21.21 -26.05 3.02
CA PHE A 26 -19.78 -25.84 2.77
C PHE A 26 -19.53 -24.99 1.51
N MET A 27 -20.26 -25.22 0.41
CA MET A 27 -20.16 -24.40 -0.80
C MET A 27 -20.65 -22.97 -0.60
N VAL A 28 -21.78 -22.77 0.09
CA VAL A 28 -22.31 -21.43 0.42
C VAL A 28 -21.36 -20.69 1.37
N PHE A 29 -20.75 -21.39 2.32
CA PHE A 29 -19.71 -20.81 3.17
C PHE A 29 -18.41 -20.56 2.40
N SER A 30 -18.00 -21.38 1.43
CA SER A 30 -16.77 -21.12 0.67
C SER A 30 -16.89 -19.93 -0.29
N GLU A 31 -18.09 -19.66 -0.82
CA GLU A 31 -18.35 -18.45 -1.62
C GLU A 31 -18.47 -17.19 -0.74
N ASN A 32 -19.04 -17.29 0.47
CA ASN A 32 -19.21 -16.15 1.38
C ASN A 32 -18.03 -15.91 2.35
N MET A 33 -17.14 -16.89 2.57
CA MET A 33 -15.88 -16.74 3.34
C MET A 33 -14.68 -16.33 2.47
N GLY A 34 -14.88 -16.08 1.17
CA GLY A 34 -13.96 -15.25 0.37
C GLY A 34 -14.14 -13.74 0.63
N GLY A 35 -15.20 -13.37 1.36
CA GLY A 35 -15.43 -12.04 1.88
C GLY A 35 -14.66 -11.83 3.18
N GLY A 36 -13.32 -11.91 3.12
CA GLY A 36 -12.51 -11.18 4.08
C GLY A 36 -13.09 -9.76 4.15
N VAL A 37 -13.31 -9.26 5.37
CA VAL A 37 -13.60 -7.85 5.64
C VAL A 37 -12.88 -7.06 4.56
N LYS A 38 -13.60 -6.28 3.74
CA LYS A 38 -12.97 -5.30 2.86
C LYS A 38 -12.24 -4.33 3.77
N ASP A 39 -11.09 -4.73 4.28
CA ASP A 39 -10.04 -3.86 4.73
C ASP A 39 -9.81 -2.99 3.50
N ARG A 40 -10.39 -1.79 3.55
CA ARG A 40 -10.04 -0.74 2.59
C ARG A 40 -8.52 -0.72 2.60
N GLU A 41 -7.92 -1.15 1.49
CA GLU A 41 -6.48 -1.40 1.38
C GLU A 41 -5.73 -0.18 1.92
N ARG A 42 -5.30 -0.26 3.19
CA ARG A 42 -4.72 0.89 3.89
C ARG A 42 -3.39 1.19 3.24
N VAL A 43 -3.15 2.46 2.94
CA VAL A 43 -1.88 2.86 2.36
C VAL A 43 -0.84 2.92 3.47
N SER A 44 0.19 2.10 3.33
CA SER A 44 1.36 2.00 4.21
C SER A 44 2.62 2.34 3.41
N PRO A 45 3.77 2.56 4.09
CA PRO A 45 5.06 2.76 3.42
C PRO A 45 5.39 1.70 2.35
N LEU A 46 4.97 0.44 2.58
CA LEU A 46 5.28 -0.71 1.71
C LEU A 46 4.46 -0.75 0.42
N ASN A 47 3.21 -0.29 0.46
CA ASN A 47 2.30 -0.35 -0.70
C ASN A 47 2.07 1.01 -1.35
N LEU A 48 2.62 2.11 -0.80
CA LEU A 48 2.43 3.49 -1.25
C LEU A 48 2.50 3.65 -2.77
N ARG A 49 3.58 3.18 -3.40
CA ARG A 49 3.75 3.31 -4.85
C ARG A 49 2.68 2.56 -5.61
N GLN A 50 2.36 1.33 -5.20
CA GLN A 50 1.36 0.51 -5.88
C GLN A 50 -0.02 1.16 -5.78
N SER A 51 -0.36 1.69 -4.61
CA SER A 51 -1.61 2.43 -4.36
C SER A 51 -1.71 3.68 -5.24
N ILE A 52 -0.65 4.48 -5.34
CA ILE A 52 -0.62 5.67 -6.21
C ILE A 52 -0.67 5.28 -7.70
N ARG A 53 0.05 4.22 -8.09
CA ARG A 53 0.08 3.74 -9.48
C ARG A 53 -1.30 3.31 -9.97
N LYS A 54 -2.12 2.68 -9.13
CA LYS A 54 -3.51 2.32 -9.44
C LYS A 54 -4.36 3.57 -9.79
N LEU A 55 -4.03 4.75 -9.25
CA LEU A 55 -4.75 6.01 -9.47
C LEU A 55 -4.16 6.86 -10.59
N ALA A 56 -2.87 6.66 -10.89
CA ALA A 56 -2.11 7.44 -11.86
C ALA A 56 -2.59 7.24 -13.31
N ASN A 57 -3.05 6.05 -13.69
CA ASN A 57 -3.46 5.75 -15.07
C ASN A 57 -2.42 6.20 -16.13
N GLY A 58 -1.12 6.13 -15.79
CA GLY A 58 -0.02 6.57 -16.67
C GLY A 58 0.31 8.07 -16.63
N GLU A 59 -0.40 8.85 -15.82
CA GLU A 59 -0.11 10.26 -15.56
C GLU A 59 0.90 10.44 -14.42
N GLN A 60 1.54 11.62 -14.39
CA GLN A 60 2.29 12.03 -13.22
C GLN A 60 1.32 12.44 -12.11
N ILE A 61 1.52 11.88 -10.92
CA ILE A 61 0.76 12.21 -9.71
C ILE A 61 1.73 12.56 -8.59
N THR A 62 1.43 13.65 -7.88
CA THR A 62 2.10 14.02 -6.63
C THR A 62 1.14 13.85 -5.48
N LEU A 63 1.43 12.91 -4.58
CA LEU A 63 0.79 12.83 -3.27
C LEU A 63 1.49 13.83 -2.34
N PHE A 64 0.72 14.63 -1.63
CA PHE A 64 1.24 15.45 -0.54
C PHE A 64 0.31 15.40 0.67
N CYS A 65 0.89 15.40 1.85
CA CYS A 65 0.17 15.31 3.10
C CYS A 65 0.42 16.56 3.96
N ILE A 66 -0.64 17.01 4.63
CA ILE A 66 -0.68 18.16 5.52
C ILE A 66 -1.28 17.75 6.87
N ASP A 67 -1.41 18.69 7.81
CA ASP A 67 -2.05 18.46 9.12
C ASP A 67 -1.43 17.30 9.90
N ARG A 68 -0.09 17.30 10.02
CA ARG A 68 0.70 16.22 10.65
C ARG A 68 0.50 14.85 9.98
N CYS A 69 0.43 14.84 8.65
CA CYS A 69 0.32 13.65 7.81
C CYS A 69 -0.99 12.87 7.98
N ARG A 70 -2.05 13.55 8.41
CA ARG A 70 -3.39 12.97 8.55
C ARG A 70 -4.28 13.20 7.35
N SER A 71 -4.05 14.30 6.63
CA SER A 71 -4.84 14.68 5.46
C SER A 71 -3.93 14.69 4.24
N CYS A 72 -4.20 13.84 3.26
CA CYS A 72 -3.40 13.77 2.04
C CYS A 72 -4.23 14.07 0.80
N TYR A 73 -3.55 14.57 -0.20
CA TYR A 73 -4.11 15.08 -1.45
C TYR A 73 -3.23 14.62 -2.60
N ILE A 74 -3.86 14.43 -3.76
CA ILE A 74 -3.21 14.15 -5.02
C ILE A 74 -3.29 15.39 -5.89
N MET A 75 -2.15 15.79 -6.43
CA MET A 75 -2.05 16.74 -7.53
C MET A 75 -1.69 15.99 -8.81
N ARG A 76 -2.54 16.11 -9.83
CA ARG A 76 -2.23 15.61 -11.19
C ARG A 76 -1.42 16.65 -11.96
N GLY A 77 -0.71 16.22 -13.00
CA GLY A 77 0.17 17.11 -13.79
C GLY A 77 -0.48 18.37 -14.40
N ARG A 78 -1.81 18.46 -14.44
CA ARG A 78 -2.57 19.66 -14.87
C ARG A 78 -2.83 20.67 -13.75
N GLY A 79 -2.40 20.38 -12.52
CA GLY A 79 -2.66 21.22 -11.33
C GLY A 79 -3.94 20.86 -10.58
N ASP A 80 -4.71 19.87 -11.05
CA ASP A 80 -5.92 19.42 -10.36
C ASP A 80 -5.58 18.75 -9.03
N ILE A 81 -6.02 19.36 -7.93
CA ILE A 81 -5.85 18.86 -6.57
C ILE A 81 -7.14 18.15 -6.12
N GLN A 82 -7.02 16.90 -5.69
CA GLN A 82 -8.12 16.10 -5.19
C GLN A 82 -7.76 15.49 -3.83
N LYS A 83 -8.74 15.35 -2.94
CA LYS A 83 -8.53 14.67 -1.67
C LYS A 83 -8.20 13.20 -1.92
N PHE A 84 -7.21 12.68 -1.21
CA PHE A 84 -6.90 11.26 -1.23
C PHE A 84 -7.87 10.53 -0.29
N GLU A 85 -8.82 9.80 -0.85
CA GLU A 85 -9.91 9.18 -0.08
C GLU A 85 -9.52 7.85 0.61
N VAL A 86 -8.34 7.31 0.28
CA VAL A 86 -7.86 6.07 0.89
C VAL A 86 -7.23 6.37 2.25
N ASP A 87 -7.55 5.54 3.25
CA ASP A 87 -6.98 5.64 4.59
C ASP A 87 -5.45 5.44 4.53
N ILE A 88 -4.71 6.43 5.01
CA ILE A 88 -3.24 6.39 5.09
C ILE A 88 -2.88 6.17 6.55
N ASN A 89 -2.12 5.11 6.80
CA ASN A 89 -1.48 4.90 8.09
C ASN A 89 0.04 4.83 7.88
N PHE A 90 0.72 5.96 8.10
CA PHE A 90 2.18 6.02 8.14
C PHE A 90 2.75 5.77 9.54
N GLY A 91 1.93 5.47 10.54
CA GLY A 91 2.36 5.27 11.92
C GLY A 91 2.63 6.59 12.68
N MET A 92 3.03 6.46 13.94
CA MET A 92 3.46 7.59 14.77
C MET A 92 4.93 7.92 14.50
N ASP A 93 5.35 9.14 14.84
CA ASP A 93 6.74 9.63 14.70
C ASP A 93 7.31 9.50 13.28
N PHE A 94 6.46 9.69 12.27
CA PHE A 94 6.82 9.59 10.87
C PHE A 94 7.91 10.59 10.47
N LYS A 95 9.03 10.08 10.00
CA LYS A 95 10.18 10.83 9.49
C LYS A 95 10.56 10.33 8.10
N VAL A 96 11.00 11.27 7.27
CA VAL A 96 11.45 11.01 5.90
C VAL A 96 12.89 11.42 5.80
N TYR A 97 13.73 10.57 5.22
CA TYR A 97 15.14 10.84 5.01
C TYR A 97 15.47 10.76 3.52
N THR A 98 16.45 11.57 3.13
CA THR A 98 17.10 11.53 1.82
C THR A 98 18.61 11.41 2.01
N LEU A 99 19.29 10.91 0.99
CA LEU A 99 20.74 10.99 0.95
C LEU A 99 21.16 12.42 0.59
N ASP A 100 22.05 13.01 1.37
CA ASP A 100 22.67 14.30 1.05
C ASP A 100 23.86 14.14 0.09
N ARG A 101 24.55 15.24 -0.22
CA ARG A 101 25.74 15.22 -1.09
C ARG A 101 26.95 14.53 -0.47
N GLY A 102 27.01 14.45 0.86
CA GLY A 102 28.06 13.75 1.60
C GLY A 102 27.81 12.24 1.67
N GLY A 103 26.67 11.76 1.19
CA GLY A 103 26.28 10.37 1.28
C GLY A 103 25.66 10.02 2.63
N GLU A 104 25.21 10.98 3.43
CA GLU A 104 24.55 10.73 4.71
C GLU A 104 23.02 10.83 4.58
N LEU A 105 22.33 9.94 5.30
CA LEU A 105 20.87 9.98 5.38
C LEU A 105 20.45 11.09 6.33
N THR A 106 19.87 12.14 5.79
CA THR A 106 19.45 13.33 6.53
C THR A 106 17.92 13.45 6.51
N PRO A 107 17.29 13.85 7.64
CA PRO A 107 15.86 14.03 7.69
C PRO A 107 15.43 15.24 6.83
N ILE A 108 14.33 15.08 6.09
CA ILE A 108 13.69 16.17 5.38
C ILE A 108 12.77 16.91 6.36
N GLU A 109 13.19 18.10 6.78
CA GLU A 109 12.43 18.91 7.76
C GLU A 109 11.31 19.76 7.13
N ASP A 110 11.42 20.04 5.84
CA ASP A 110 10.47 20.88 5.11
C ASP A 110 10.23 20.38 3.68
N PHE A 111 8.97 20.03 3.40
CA PHE A 111 8.48 19.78 2.04
C PHE A 111 7.84 21.03 1.43
N GLY A 112 7.90 22.17 2.12
CA GLY A 112 7.29 23.43 1.74
C GLY A 112 5.83 23.53 2.17
N ARG A 113 5.08 24.40 1.50
CA ARG A 113 3.69 24.70 1.83
C ARG A 113 2.79 24.57 0.60
N VAL A 114 1.53 24.22 0.83
CA VAL A 114 0.46 24.28 -0.17
C VAL A 114 -0.70 25.01 0.49
N GLU A 115 -1.18 26.09 -0.13
CA GLU A 115 -2.25 26.95 0.42
C GLU A 115 -1.98 27.33 1.90
N ASP A 116 -0.76 27.81 2.18
CA ASP A 116 -0.30 28.18 3.52
C ASP A 116 -0.38 27.07 4.59
N ARG A 117 -0.44 25.79 4.19
CA ARG A 117 -0.35 24.64 5.10
C ARG A 117 0.97 23.91 4.90
N LYS A 118 1.68 23.64 6.00
CA LYS A 118 2.97 22.94 5.98
C LYS A 118 2.76 21.51 5.48
N VAL A 119 3.51 21.13 4.45
CA VAL A 119 3.54 19.77 3.92
C VAL A 119 4.49 18.95 4.78
N CYS A 120 4.01 17.81 5.29
CA CYS A 120 4.79 16.89 6.11
C CYS A 120 5.37 15.73 5.29
N PHE A 121 4.79 15.44 4.13
CA PHE A 121 5.25 14.41 3.22
C PHE A 121 4.87 14.75 1.78
N ARG A 122 5.79 14.51 0.84
CA ARG A 122 5.53 14.61 -0.59
C ARG A 122 6.15 13.44 -1.34
N TYR A 123 5.33 12.74 -2.11
CA TYR A 123 5.75 11.63 -2.97
C TYR A 123 5.25 11.85 -4.39
N THR A 124 6.15 11.85 -5.36
CA THR A 124 5.82 11.98 -6.77
C THR A 124 5.99 10.65 -7.46
N LEU A 125 4.97 10.21 -8.20
CA LEU A 125 5.06 9.15 -9.20
C LEU A 125 5.10 9.80 -10.58
N TYR A 126 6.20 9.63 -11.29
CA TYR A 126 6.43 10.17 -12.63
C TYR A 126 5.82 9.28 -13.72
N ARG A 127 5.63 9.84 -14.92
CA ARG A 127 5.03 9.14 -16.07
C ARG A 127 5.81 7.89 -16.49
N ASN A 128 7.12 7.87 -16.28
CA ASN A 128 7.98 6.71 -16.56
C ASN A 128 7.85 5.59 -15.50
N GLY A 129 6.97 5.75 -14.50
CA GLY A 129 6.76 4.80 -13.42
C GLY A 129 7.77 4.88 -12.28
N SER A 130 8.81 5.72 -12.40
CA SER A 130 9.69 6.04 -11.27
C SER A 130 8.94 6.87 -10.24
N GLY A 131 9.31 6.72 -8.98
CA GLY A 131 8.76 7.49 -7.88
C GLY A 131 9.85 8.20 -7.08
N SER A 132 9.45 9.04 -6.14
CA SER A 132 10.39 9.63 -5.19
C SER A 132 11.10 8.54 -4.39
N LYS A 133 12.42 8.70 -4.22
CA LYS A 133 13.28 7.81 -3.43
C LYS A 133 13.40 8.35 -2.02
N TYR A 134 13.08 7.54 -1.02
CA TYR A 134 13.14 7.95 0.39
C TYR A 134 13.51 6.78 1.30
N VAL A 135 14.01 7.11 2.49
CA VAL A 135 13.94 6.21 3.65
C VAL A 135 12.86 6.77 4.57
N LEU A 136 11.91 5.94 4.96
CA LEU A 136 10.84 6.30 5.89
C LEU A 136 11.10 5.62 7.24
N SER A 137 10.84 6.33 8.32
CA SER A 137 10.90 5.77 9.68
C SER A 137 9.64 6.16 10.42
N ASN A 138 9.10 5.23 11.19
CA ASN A 138 7.96 5.43 12.07
C ASN A 138 8.09 4.51 13.30
N SER A 139 7.04 4.46 14.12
CA SER A 139 6.95 3.58 15.29
C SER A 139 7.01 2.07 14.98
N GLU A 140 6.75 1.65 13.74
CA GLU A 140 6.73 0.24 13.32
C GLU A 140 8.08 -0.22 12.75
N GLY A 141 8.89 0.70 12.19
CA GLY A 141 10.21 0.38 11.69
C GLY A 141 10.77 1.37 10.68
N LEU A 142 11.77 0.89 9.93
CA LEU A 142 12.40 1.63 8.84
C LEU A 142 12.05 0.99 7.51
N TYR A 143 11.81 1.82 6.50
CA TYR A 143 11.41 1.39 5.17
C TYR A 143 12.23 2.09 4.11
N TYR A 144 12.77 1.32 3.18
CA TYR A 144 13.42 1.83 1.99
C TYR A 144 12.42 1.90 0.83
N LEU A 145 12.22 3.10 0.29
CA LEU A 145 11.40 3.34 -0.89
C LEU A 145 12.33 3.66 -2.08
N PRO A 146 12.49 2.72 -3.03
CA PRO A 146 13.34 2.95 -4.20
C PRO A 146 12.77 4.05 -5.12
N SER A 147 13.57 4.50 -6.08
CA SER A 147 13.11 5.37 -7.16
C SER A 147 12.44 4.56 -8.27
N TYR A 148 13.03 3.43 -8.66
CA TYR A 148 12.63 2.65 -9.84
C TYR A 148 11.99 1.32 -9.44
N PHE A 149 11.94 0.35 -10.37
CA PHE A 149 11.18 -0.91 -10.34
C PHE A 149 11.31 -1.80 -9.09
N GLY A 150 12.19 -1.48 -8.13
CA GLY A 150 12.24 -2.13 -6.82
C GLY A 150 10.93 -1.97 -6.04
N LYS A 151 10.66 -2.93 -5.14
CA LYS A 151 9.57 -2.84 -4.17
C LYS A 151 10.05 -2.11 -2.93
N ALA A 152 9.16 -1.36 -2.29
CA ALA A 152 9.44 -0.85 -0.96
C ALA A 152 9.63 -2.03 -0.01
N GLN A 153 10.60 -1.92 0.89
CA GLN A 153 10.95 -3.00 1.82
C GLN A 153 11.29 -2.44 3.19
N MET A 154 10.95 -3.20 4.23
CA MET A 154 11.39 -2.91 5.58
C MET A 154 12.87 -3.26 5.71
N VAL A 155 13.59 -2.48 6.52
CA VAL A 155 15.03 -2.65 6.76
C VAL A 155 15.30 -2.60 8.25
N ASP A 156 16.36 -3.28 8.68
CA ASP A 156 16.68 -3.42 10.10
C ASP A 156 17.22 -2.11 10.70
N ASP A 157 17.98 -1.34 9.91
CA ASP A 157 18.71 -0.17 10.37
C ASP A 157 19.00 0.85 9.24
N MET A 158 19.49 2.04 9.62
CA MET A 158 19.80 3.14 8.70
C MET A 158 20.96 2.82 7.75
N ASP A 159 21.98 2.07 8.18
CA ASP A 159 23.11 1.69 7.33
C ASP A 159 22.68 0.72 6.24
N SER A 160 21.80 -0.22 6.58
CA SER A 160 21.15 -1.13 5.64
C SER A 160 20.32 -0.35 4.61
N ALA A 161 19.57 0.67 5.04
CA ALA A 161 18.84 1.57 4.14
C ALA A 161 19.79 2.34 3.19
N LYS A 162 20.90 2.87 3.73
CA LYS A 162 21.93 3.60 2.97
C LYS A 162 22.61 2.71 1.93
N LYS A 163 22.93 1.46 2.27
CA LYS A 163 23.49 0.48 1.31
C LYS A 163 22.55 0.24 0.13
N LEU A 164 21.26 0.08 0.40
CA LEU A 164 20.25 -0.09 -0.66
C LEU A 164 20.14 1.16 -1.54
N TRP A 165 20.18 2.33 -0.92
CA TRP A 165 20.19 3.60 -1.63
C TRP A 165 21.36 3.70 -2.61
N LEU A 166 22.57 3.47 -2.14
CA LEU A 166 23.77 3.58 -2.94
C LEU A 166 23.80 2.53 -4.05
N ARG A 167 23.41 1.28 -3.76
CA ARG A 167 23.36 0.20 -4.76
C ARG A 167 22.47 0.56 -5.95
N GLU A 168 21.26 1.08 -5.69
CA GLU A 168 20.38 1.53 -6.78
C GLU A 168 21.01 2.67 -7.61
N GLU A 169 21.80 3.54 -6.99
CA GLU A 169 22.49 4.60 -7.73
C GLU A 169 23.61 4.06 -8.64
N PHE A 170 24.37 3.08 -8.17
CA PHE A 170 25.40 2.41 -8.97
C PHE A 170 24.79 1.64 -10.15
N ASP A 171 23.70 0.89 -9.92
CA ASP A 171 23.01 0.12 -10.97
C ASP A 171 22.53 1.03 -12.12
N LEU A 172 22.13 2.27 -11.81
CA LEU A 172 21.70 3.26 -12.82
C LEU A 172 22.87 3.90 -13.57
N LYS A 173 24.01 4.12 -12.90
CA LYS A 173 25.21 4.68 -13.54
C LYS A 173 25.86 3.68 -14.50
N ASP A 174 25.82 2.39 -14.18
CA ASP A 174 26.40 1.34 -15.03
C ASP A 174 25.55 1.06 -16.29
N GLY A 175 24.24 1.32 -16.23
CA GLY A 175 23.34 1.23 -17.39
C GLY A 175 23.43 2.40 -18.38
N GLY A 176 24.30 3.39 -18.15
CA GLY A 176 24.43 4.62 -18.94
C GLY A 176 25.49 4.60 -20.04
N ASN A 177 26.20 3.49 -20.26
CA ASN A 177 27.02 3.32 -21.46
C ASN A 177 26.11 2.87 -22.61
N TYR A 178 25.64 3.78 -23.45
CA TYR A 178 25.59 3.68 -24.91
C TYR A 178 25.00 4.98 -25.47
N TYR A 179 25.75 5.55 -26.43
CA TYR A 179 25.55 6.76 -27.25
C TYR A 179 26.12 8.06 -26.70
#